data_AF-A0A7C2PZJ7-F1
#
_entry.id   AF-A0A7C2PZJ7-F1
#
_cell.length_a   1.000
_cell.length_b   1.000
_cell.length_c   1.000
_cell.angle_alpha   90.00
_cell.angle_beta   90.00
_cell.angle_gamma   90.00
#
_symmetry.space_group_name_H-M   'P 1'
#
loop_
_entity.id
_entity.type
_entity.pdbx_description
1 polymer ?
#
loop_
_entity_poly.entity_id
_entity_poly.type
_entity_poly.pdbx_seq_one_letter_code
_entity_poly.pdbx_strand_id
1 'polypeptide(L)'
;MRLRFEPILAALFTLLIPVLIISSVAAEEAVLTPEAAEVESIKFIAMMLSVSICGVAAAYAVARVSVAAMASAAERPEILGRAIIFAGLAEGIAIYGLLIAILIWITTV
;
A
#
# COMPACT_ATOMS: atom_id res chain seq x y z
N MET A 1 -37.82 -18.52 -5.04
CA MET A 1 -36.75 -19.15 -5.85
C MET A 1 -35.41 -18.86 -5.16
N ARG A 2 -34.98 -19.70 -4.20
CA ARG A 2 -33.69 -19.53 -3.51
C ARG A 2 -32.60 -20.10 -4.42
N LEU A 3 -31.95 -19.25 -5.20
CA LEU A 3 -30.75 -19.62 -5.95
C LEU A 3 -29.70 -20.07 -4.93
N ARG A 4 -29.33 -21.34 -4.96
CA ARG A 4 -28.32 -21.92 -4.07
C ARG A 4 -26.97 -21.47 -4.63
N PHE A 5 -26.39 -20.41 -4.05
CA PHE A 5 -25.09 -19.86 -4.46
C PHE A 5 -23.89 -20.73 -4.00
N GLU A 6 -24.12 -21.63 -3.03
CA GLU A 6 -23.15 -22.58 -2.49
C GLU A 6 -22.36 -23.38 -3.55
N PRO A 7 -22.97 -24.05 -4.56
CA PRO A 7 -22.22 -24.79 -5.58
C PRO A 7 -21.42 -23.89 -6.53
N ILE A 8 -21.86 -22.64 -6.76
CA ILE A 8 -21.16 -21.71 -7.65
C ILE A 8 -19.90 -21.20 -6.96
N LEU A 9 -19.99 -20.88 -5.67
CA LEU A 9 -18.85 -20.45 -4.87
C LEU A 9 -17.83 -21.59 -4.69
N ALA A 10 -18.31 -22.82 -4.45
CA ALA A 10 -17.46 -24.00 -4.36
C ALA A 10 -16.76 -24.32 -5.68
N ALA A 11 -17.45 -24.22 -6.82
CA ALA A 11 -16.87 -24.43 -8.15
C ALA A 11 -15.84 -23.36 -8.53
N LEU A 12 -16.09 -22.10 -8.13
CA LEU A 12 -15.13 -21.02 -8.32
C LEU A 12 -13.86 -21.26 -7.50
N PHE A 13 -14.01 -21.69 -6.24
CA PHE A 13 -12.88 -21.96 -5.35
C PHE A 13 -12.05 -23.17 -5.79
N THR A 14 -12.70 -24.26 -6.23
CA THR A 14 -12.00 -25.46 -6.73
C THR A 14 -11.30 -25.25 -8.07
N LEU A 15 -11.71 -24.26 -8.86
CA LEU A 15 -11.06 -23.91 -10.12
C LEU A 15 -9.96 -22.85 -9.93
N LEU A 16 -10.13 -21.93 -8.98
CA LEU A 16 -9.16 -20.89 -8.65
C LEU A 16 -7.88 -21.44 -8.01
N ILE A 17 -8.01 -22.40 -7.07
CA ILE A 17 -6.86 -23.00 -6.37
C ILE A 17 -5.85 -23.65 -7.32
N PRO A 18 -6.23 -24.56 -8.25
CA PRO A 18 -5.28 -25.18 -9.16
C PRO A 18 -4.69 -24.16 -10.16
N VAL A 19 -5.43 -23.14 -10.58
CA VAL A 19 -4.91 -22.06 -11.45
C VAL A 19 -3.82 -21.25 -10.75
N LEU A 20 -3.98 -20.95 -9.46
CA LEU A 20 -2.96 -20.27 -8.67
C LEU A 20 -1.70 -21.13 -8.51
N ILE A 21 -1.86 -22.43 -8.28
CA ILE A 21 -0.73 -23.36 -8.13
C ILE A 21 0.04 -23.52 -9.45
N ILE A 22 -0.67 -23.66 -10.59
CA ILE A 22 -0.03 -23.78 -11.90
C ILE A 22 0.73 -22.50 -12.26
N SER A 23 0.19 -21.32 -11.92
CA SER A 23 0.85 -20.02 -12.17
C SER A 23 2.15 -19.85 -11.38
N SER A 24 2.24 -20.42 -10.17
CA SER A 24 3.49 -20.41 -9.39
C SER A 24 4.57 -21.35 -9.92
N VAL A 25 4.19 -22.45 -10.59
CA VAL A 25 5.14 -23.43 -11.16
C VAL A 25 5.67 -22.96 -12.53
N ALA A 26 4.93 -22.09 -13.23
CA ALA A 26 5.37 -21.47 -14.47
C ALA A 26 6.29 -20.24 -14.26
N ALA A 27 6.71 -19.98 -13.01
CA ALA A 27 7.71 -18.95 -12.73
C ALA A 27 9.06 -19.41 -13.30
N GLU A 28 9.35 -18.96 -14.52
CA GLU A 28 10.68 -19.01 -15.10
C GLU A 28 11.62 -18.26 -14.15
N GLU A 29 12.63 -18.95 -13.59
CA GLU A 29 13.71 -18.24 -12.91
C GLU A 29 14.39 -17.36 -13.94
N ALA A 30 14.03 -16.08 -13.93
CA ALA A 30 14.71 -15.08 -14.73
C ALA A 30 16.17 -15.07 -14.27
N VAL A 31 17.04 -15.70 -15.05
CA VAL A 31 18.49 -15.58 -14.89
C VAL A 31 18.83 -14.13 -15.20
N LEU A 32 18.82 -13.30 -14.15
CA LEU A 32 19.20 -11.90 -14.23
C LEU A 32 20.66 -11.85 -14.69
N THR A 33 20.89 -11.19 -15.83
CA THR A 33 22.25 -10.85 -16.24
C THR A 33 22.88 -9.96 -15.15
N PRO A 34 24.21 -9.97 -14.96
CA PRO A 34 24.87 -9.17 -13.93
C PRO A 34 24.49 -7.68 -13.98
N GLU A 35 24.29 -7.15 -15.19
CA GLU A 35 23.88 -5.77 -15.45
C GLU A 35 22.43 -5.48 -15.00
N ALA A 36 21.49 -6.41 -15.21
CA ALA A 36 20.11 -6.27 -14.74
C ALA A 36 20.00 -6.36 -13.21
N ALA A 37 20.87 -7.12 -12.56
CA ALA A 37 20.88 -7.26 -11.10
C ALA A 37 21.33 -5.95 -10.39
N GLU A 38 22.24 -5.18 -11.00
CA GLU A 38 22.66 -3.88 -10.46
C GLU A 38 21.53 -2.85 -10.50
N VAL A 39 20.79 -2.78 -11.61
CA VAL A 39 19.65 -1.87 -11.77
C VAL A 39 18.53 -2.19 -10.77
N GLU A 40 18.19 -3.46 -10.59
CA GLU A 40 17.19 -3.90 -9.61
C GLU A 40 17.61 -3.57 -8.16
N SER A 41 18.90 -3.73 -7.84
CA SER A 41 19.43 -3.37 -6.51
C SER A 41 19.26 -1.87 -6.21
N ILE A 42 19.52 -1.00 -7.20
CA ILE A 42 19.33 0.45 -7.06
C ILE A 42 17.83 0.76 -6.89
N LYS A 43 16.94 0.06 -7.60
CA LYS A 43 15.48 0.21 -7.45
C LYS A 43 15.04 -0.10 -6.02
N PHE A 44 15.54 -1.19 -5.41
CA PHE A 44 15.20 -1.53 -4.02
C PHE A 44 15.66 -0.47 -3.02
N ILE A 45 16.87 0.08 -3.19
CA ILE A 45 17.37 1.16 -2.34
C ILE A 45 16.51 2.42 -2.48
N ALA A 46 16.18 2.81 -3.70
CA ALA A 46 15.33 3.97 -3.97
C ALA A 46 13.93 3.83 -3.36
N MET A 47 13.31 2.64 -3.47
CA MET A 47 12.02 2.35 -2.87
C MET A 47 12.04 2.46 -1.34
N MET A 48 13.05 1.86 -0.69
CA MET A 48 13.19 1.90 0.77
C MET A 48 13.40 3.33 1.29
N LEU A 49 14.21 4.13 0.60
CA LEU A 49 14.44 5.53 0.96
C LEU A 49 13.15 6.38 0.80
N SER A 50 12.41 6.18 -0.29
CA SER A 50 11.13 6.88 -0.52
C SER A 50 10.15 6.64 0.63
N VAL A 51 9.89 5.38 0.97
CA VAL A 51 8.89 5.02 1.99
C VAL A 51 9.32 5.48 3.38
N SER A 52 10.59 5.28 3.75
CA SER A 52 11.08 5.60 5.09
C SER A 52 11.09 7.11 5.37
N ILE A 53 11.62 7.92 4.44
CA ILE A 53 11.68 9.38 4.60
C ILE A 53 10.27 9.98 4.65
N CYS A 54 9.40 9.58 3.73
CA CYS A 54 8.00 10.04 3.73
C CYS A 54 7.26 9.57 4.98
N GLY A 55 7.49 8.34 5.46
CA GLY A 55 6.88 7.82 6.68
C GLY A 55 7.24 8.64 7.92
N VAL A 56 8.52 9.02 8.08
CA VAL A 56 8.96 9.88 9.18
C VAL A 56 8.36 11.28 9.08
N ALA A 57 8.34 11.87 7.88
CA ALA A 57 7.73 13.18 7.66
C ALA A 57 6.22 13.18 7.93
N ALA A 58 5.52 12.14 7.49
CA ALA A 58 4.09 11.95 7.74
C ALA A 58 3.81 11.78 9.24
N ALA A 59 4.58 10.96 9.95
CA ALA A 59 4.43 10.77 11.40
C ALA A 59 4.55 12.11 12.16
N TYR A 60 5.52 12.95 11.78
CA TYR A 60 5.67 14.28 12.36
C TYR A 60 4.46 15.18 12.07
N ALA A 61 4.02 15.26 10.81
CA ALA A 61 2.88 16.08 10.42
C ALA A 61 1.58 15.64 11.11
N VAL A 62 1.30 14.33 11.08
CA VAL A 62 0.11 13.72 11.69
C VAL A 62 0.10 13.95 13.20
N ALA A 63 1.24 13.80 13.89
CA ALA A 63 1.32 14.05 15.33
C ALA A 63 0.92 15.49 15.67
N ARG A 64 1.40 16.47 14.91
CA ARG A 64 1.11 17.89 15.15
C ARG A 64 -0.35 18.24 14.85
N VAL A 65 -0.88 17.76 13.72
CA VAL A 65 -2.27 18.02 13.33
C VAL A 65 -3.24 17.33 14.29
N SER A 66 -2.97 16.08 14.68
CA SER A 66 -3.86 15.30 15.55
C SER A 66 -3.96 15.88 16.95
N VAL A 67 -2.86 16.40 17.51
CA VAL A 67 -2.87 17.07 18.82
C VAL A 67 -3.74 18.33 18.79
N ALA A 68 -3.59 19.17 17.75
CA ALA A 68 -4.42 20.36 17.59
C ALA A 68 -5.90 20.01 17.37
N ALA A 69 -6.18 19.02 16.52
CA ALA A 69 -7.53 18.52 16.25
C ALA A 69 -8.22 18.03 17.53
N MET A 70 -7.52 17.25 18.36
CA MET A 70 -8.08 16.70 19.60
C MET A 70 -8.28 17.79 20.65
N ALA A 71 -7.37 18.75 20.75
CA ALA A 71 -7.51 19.90 21.65
C ALA A 71 -8.76 20.73 21.29
N SER A 72 -8.98 21.03 20.01
CA SER A 72 -10.16 21.78 19.58
C SER A 72 -11.45 20.96 19.74
N ALA A 73 -11.39 19.64 19.51
CA ALA A 73 -12.54 18.75 19.70
C ALA A 73 -12.94 18.59 21.18
N ALA A 74 -11.99 18.74 22.12
CA ALA A 74 -12.28 18.71 23.55
C ALA A 74 -13.12 19.91 24.00
N GLU A 75 -12.90 21.08 23.40
CA GLU A 75 -13.71 22.29 23.67
C GLU A 75 -15.04 22.27 22.92
N ARG A 76 -15.05 21.75 21.68
CA ARG A 76 -16.21 21.77 20.78
C ARG A 76 -16.39 20.40 20.14
N PRO A 77 -17.16 19.48 20.74
CA PRO A 77 -17.30 18.12 20.21
C PRO A 77 -17.98 18.10 18.83
N GLU A 78 -18.77 19.13 18.48
CA GLU A 78 -19.42 19.21 17.16
C GLU A 78 -18.43 19.30 15.99
N ILE A 79 -17.18 19.73 16.23
CA ILE A 79 -16.17 19.87 15.16
C ILE A 79 -15.27 18.64 14.99
N LEU A 80 -15.38 17.62 15.86
CA LEU A 80 -14.52 16.44 15.84
C LEU A 80 -14.48 15.75 14.47
N GLY A 81 -15.64 15.56 13.83
CA GLY A 81 -15.72 14.92 12.52
C GLY A 81 -14.96 15.68 11.43
N ARG A 82 -14.93 17.01 11.49
CA ARG A 82 -14.15 17.85 10.56
C ARG A 82 -12.67 17.87 10.93
N ALA A 83 -12.35 17.81 12.23
CA ALA A 83 -11.00 17.81 12.74
C ALA A 83 -10.21 16.55 12.33
N ILE A 84 -10.85 15.38 12.32
CA ILE A 84 -10.23 14.10 11.90
C ILE A 84 -9.85 14.12 10.41
N ILE A 85 -10.58 14.83 9.56
CA ILE A 85 -10.26 14.96 8.12
C ILE A 85 -8.88 15.59 7.92
N PHE A 86 -8.49 16.57 8.74
CA PHE A 86 -7.16 17.18 8.65
C PHE A 86 -6.05 16.21 9.04
N ALA A 87 -6.29 15.34 10.04
CA ALA A 87 -5.34 14.30 10.40
C ALA A 87 -5.16 13.27 9.27
N GLY A 88 -6.25 12.86 8.62
CA GLY A 88 -6.19 11.98 7.44
C GLY A 88 -5.52 12.64 6.22
N LEU A 89 -5.74 13.94 5.99
CA LEU A 89 -5.05 14.70 4.95
C LEU A 89 -3.52 14.74 5.17
N ALA A 90 -3.07 14.78 6.42
CA ALA A 90 -1.65 14.74 6.75
C ALA A 90 -1.00 13.38 6.44
N GLU A 91 -1.76 12.28 6.47
CA GLU A 91 -1.29 10.93 6.11
C GLU A 91 -0.96 10.81 4.61
N GLY A 92 -1.48 11.69 3.76
CA GLY A 92 -1.22 11.71 2.33
C GLY A 92 0.28 11.70 1.98
N ILE A 93 1.14 12.28 2.83
CA ILE A 93 2.60 12.25 2.67
C ILE A 93 3.13 10.81 2.62
N ALA A 94 2.65 9.92 3.49
CA ALA A 94 3.07 8.52 3.52
C ALA A 94 2.56 7.76 2.28
N ILE A 95 1.31 8.02 1.88
CA ILE A 95 0.70 7.39 0.70
C ILE A 95 1.47 7.77 -0.57
N TYR A 96 1.90 9.02 -0.70
CA TYR A 96 2.74 9.42 -1.84
C TYR A 96 4.11 8.72 -1.83
N GLY A 97 4.75 8.58 -0.67
CA GLY A 97 6.01 7.83 -0.57
C GLY A 97 5.89 6.35 -0.98
N LEU A 98 4.79 5.71 -0.59
CA LEU A 98 4.44 4.35 -1.02
C LEU A 98 4.09 4.28 -2.51
N LEU A 99 3.33 5.25 -3.03
CA LEU A 99 2.96 5.34 -4.44
C LEU A 99 4.20 5.45 -5.33
N ILE A 100 5.16 6.31 -4.97
CA ILE A 100 6.42 6.43 -5.70
C ILE A 100 7.21 5.11 -5.65
N ALA A 101 7.24 4.41 -4.51
CA ALA A 101 7.91 3.11 -4.42
C ALA A 101 7.24 2.07 -5.35
N ILE A 102 5.91 2.03 -5.42
CA ILE A 102 5.18 1.15 -6.34
C ILE A 102 5.44 1.53 -7.80
N LEU A 103 5.52 2.83 -8.12
CA LEU A 103 5.88 3.27 -9.47
C LEU A 103 7.30 2.81 -9.85
N ILE A 104 8.27 2.92 -8.93
CA ILE A 104 9.63 2.41 -9.15
C ILE A 104 9.61 0.89 -9.37
N TRP A 105 8.83 0.15 -8.57
CA TRP A 105 8.72 -1.30 -8.70
C TRP A 105 8.25 -1.74 -10.09
N ILE A 106 7.17 -1.11 -10.60
CA ILE A 106 6.54 -1.49 -11.87
C ILE A 106 7.30 -0.92 -13.07
N THR A 107 8.13 0.11 -12.88
CA THR A 107 8.94 0.67 -13.97
C THR A 107 10.01 -0.33 -14.39
N THR A 108 9.80 -0.97 -15.54
CA THR A 108 10.77 -1.85 -16.20
C THR A 108 11.86 -1.00 -16.86
N VAL A 109 13.13 -1.32 -16.58
CA VAL A 109 14.31 -0.77 -17.26
C VAL A 109 14.84 -1.82 -18.22
#